data_AF-A0AAW9JGL7-F1
#
_entry.id   AF-A0AAW9JGL7-F1
#
_cell.length_a   1.000
_cell.length_b   1.000
_cell.length_c   1.000
_cell.angle_alpha   90.00
_cell.angle_beta   90.00
_cell.angle_gamma   90.00
#
_symmetry.space_group_name_H-M   'P 1'
#
loop_
_entity.id
_entity.type
_entity.pdbx_description
1 polymer ?
#
loop_
_entity_poly.entity_id
_entity_poly.type
_entity_poly.pdbx_seq_one_letter_code
_entity_poly.pdbx_strand_id
1 'polypeptide(L)' 'RPTYSLVSDMLEKALERLPETHQLLMHSDQGWHYQMRQYVRTLESRAIVQSMSRKGNCYDNAVIEN' A
#
# COMPACT_ATOMS: atom_id res chain seq x y z
N ARG A 1 6.54 -2.77 19.38
CA ARG A 1 7.05 -3.39 18.13
C ARG A 1 5.98 -3.17 17.07
N PRO A 2 6.30 -2.58 15.91
CA PRO A 2 5.28 -2.37 14.88
C PRO A 2 4.70 -3.73 14.45
N THR A 3 3.37 -3.85 14.42
CA THR A 3 2.65 -5.08 14.11
C THR A 3 1.98 -4.97 12.75
N TYR A 4 1.92 -6.08 12.01
CA TYR A 4 1.23 -6.15 10.72
C TYR A 4 -0.26 -5.80 10.84
N SER A 5 -0.88 -6.12 11.99
CA SER A 5 -2.29 -5.88 12.29
C SER A 5 -2.73 -4.43 12.04
N LEU A 6 -1.87 -3.46 12.32
CA LEU A 6 -2.20 -2.04 12.12
C LEU A 6 -2.42 -1.69 10.65
N VAL A 7 -1.72 -2.37 9.74
CA VAL A 7 -1.76 -2.07 8.31
C VAL A 7 -2.69 -3.02 7.56
N SER A 8 -2.88 -4.25 8.04
CA SER A 8 -3.87 -5.17 7.48
C SER A 8 -5.29 -4.63 7.63
N ASP A 9 -5.66 -4.14 8.81
CA ASP A 9 -7.04 -3.69 9.07
C ASP A 9 -7.41 -2.47 8.23
N MET A 10 -6.45 -1.58 8.00
CA MET A 10 -6.61 -0.43 7.10
C MET A 10 -6.73 -0.90 5.66
N LEU A 11 -5.85 -1.81 5.23
CA LEU A 11 -5.85 -2.34 3.87
C LEU A 11 -7.16 -3.06 3.55
N GLU A 12 -7.64 -3.94 4.43
CA GLU A 12 -8.89 -4.68 4.23
C GLU A 12 -10.09 -3.75 4.07
N LYS A 13 -10.24 -2.75 4.96
CA LYS A 13 -11.30 -1.74 4.86
C LYS A 13 -11.23 -0.91 3.59
N ALA A 14 -10.01 -0.63 3.08
CA ALA A 14 -9.84 0.06 1.82
C ALA A 14 -10.28 -0.83 0.65
N LEU A 15 -9.88 -2.11 0.65
CA LEU A 15 -10.23 -3.09 -0.37
C LEU A 15 -11.73 -3.39 -0.42
N GLU A 16 -12.44 -3.34 0.70
CA GLU A 16 -13.91 -3.49 0.74
C GLU A 16 -14.66 -2.38 0.00
N ARG A 17 -14.06 -1.19 -0.09
CA ARG A 17 -14.68 -0.02 -0.75
C ARG A 17 -14.29 0.11 -2.21
N LEU A 18 -13.29 -0.65 -2.65
CA LEU A 18 -12.80 -0.60 -4.02
C LEU A 18 -13.58 -1.58 -4.91
N PRO A 19 -13.91 -1.18 -6.15
CA PRO A 19 -14.55 -2.08 -7.10
C PRO A 19 -13.64 -3.27 -7.44
N GLU A 20 -14.21 -4.46 -7.62
CA GLU A 20 -13.46 -5.71 -7.84
C GLU A 20 -12.59 -5.70 -9.11
N THR A 21 -12.91 -4.88 -10.11
CA THR A 21 -12.24 -4.88 -11.42
C THR A 21 -11.81 -3.48 -11.86
N HIS A 22 -10.62 -3.04 -11.45
CA HIS A 22 -9.89 -1.90 -12.04
C HIS A 22 -8.38 -2.17 -11.99
N GLN A 23 -7.62 -1.57 -12.91
CA GLN A 23 -6.15 -1.50 -12.80
C GLN A 23 -5.78 -0.49 -11.71
N LEU A 24 -5.74 -0.95 -10.47
CA LEU A 24 -5.42 -0.12 -9.31
C LEU A 24 -3.91 -0.08 -9.09
N LEU A 25 -3.39 1.13 -8.91
CA LEU A 25 -2.01 1.38 -8.51
C LEU A 25 -2.02 1.89 -7.06
N MET A 26 -1.44 1.13 -6.14
CA MET A 26 -1.21 1.54 -4.77
C MET A 26 0.17 2.20 -4.69
N HIS A 27 0.22 3.53 -4.56
CA HIS A 27 1.47 4.23 -4.29
C HIS A 27 1.73 4.27 -2.77
N SER A 28 2.87 3.74 -2.33
CA SER A 28 3.29 3.76 -0.92
C SER A 28 4.71 4.28 -0.80
N ASP A 29 5.13 4.61 0.41
CA ASP A 29 6.55 4.81 0.68
C ASP A 29 7.29 3.47 0.88
N GLN A 30 8.60 3.54 1.12
CA GLN A 30 9.43 2.38 1.49
C GLN A 30 9.40 2.09 3.00
N GLY A 31 8.34 2.47 3.70
CA GLY A 31 8.12 2.12 5.09
C GLY A 31 8.12 0.60 5.28
N TRP A 32 8.65 0.15 6.43
CA TRP A 32 8.79 -1.28 6.71
C TRP A 32 7.47 -2.07 6.58
N HIS A 33 6.35 -1.42 6.90
CA HIS A 33 5.02 -2.02 6.79
C HIS A 33 4.63 -2.39 5.35
N TYR A 34 4.92 -1.51 4.39
CA TYR A 34 4.54 -1.72 2.99
C TYR A 34 5.47 -2.67 2.25
N GLN A 35 6.63 -2.97 2.83
CA GLN A 35 7.58 -3.98 2.34
C GLN A 35 7.27 -5.40 2.85
N MET A 36 6.32 -5.55 3.77
CA MET A 36 6.00 -6.87 4.32
C MET A 36 5.45 -7.81 3.25
N ARG A 37 5.96 -9.04 3.20
CA ARG A 37 5.50 -10.06 2.24
C ARG A 37 3.99 -10.30 2.28
N GLN A 38 3.37 -10.21 3.45
CA GLN A 38 1.92 -10.39 3.58
C GLN A 38 1.13 -9.22 2.99
N TYR A 39 1.65 -7.99 3.14
CA TYR A 39 1.08 -6.80 2.52
C TYR A 39 1.12 -6.90 0.99
N VAL A 40 2.31 -7.18 0.44
CA VAL A 40 2.54 -7.32 -1.01
C VAL A 40 1.63 -8.40 -1.61
N ARG A 41 1.58 -9.59 -0.99
CA ARG A 41 0.73 -10.70 -1.45
C ARG A 41 -0.75 -10.35 -1.45
N THR A 42 -1.20 -9.56 -0.47
CA THR A 42 -2.60 -9.12 -0.38
C THR A 42 -2.95 -8.23 -1.58
N LEU A 43 -2.07 -7.29 -1.93
CA LEU A 43 -2.23 -6.45 -3.13
C LEU A 43 -2.23 -7.27 -4.43
N GLU A 44 -1.26 -8.19 -4.58
CA GLU A 44 -1.14 -9.05 -5.77
C GLU A 44 -2.39 -9.94 -5.96
N SER A 45 -2.93 -10.51 -4.88
CA SER A 45 -4.15 -11.33 -4.93
C SER A 45 -5.40 -10.58 -5.40
N ARG A 46 -5.37 -9.25 -5.32
CA ARG A 46 -6.44 -8.34 -5.75
C ARG A 46 -6.10 -7.67 -7.08
N ALA A 47 -5.04 -8.11 -7.77
CA ALA A 47 -4.52 -7.52 -9.00
C ALA A 47 -4.15 -6.02 -8.86
N ILE A 48 -3.75 -5.59 -7.66
CA ILE A 48 -3.29 -4.23 -7.37
C ILE A 48 -1.79 -4.17 -7.54
N VAL A 49 -1.32 -3.26 -8.38
CA VAL A 49 0.11 -3.01 -8.57
C VAL A 49 0.59 -2.06 -7.48
N GLN A 50 1.66 -2.42 -6.77
CA GLN A 50 2.30 -1.52 -5.82
C GLN A 50 3.39 -0.70 -6.52
N SER A 51 3.35 0.61 -6.32
CA SER A 51 4.45 1.54 -6.65
C SER A 51 5.03 2.06 -5.35
N MET A 52 6.35 2.06 -5.20
CA MET A 52 7.01 2.63 -4.02
C MET A 52 7.84 3.86 -4.38
N SER A 53 7.78 4.90 -3.55
CA SER A 53 8.65 6.07 -3.69
C SER A 53 10.13 5.72 -3.48
N ARG A 54 11.03 6.60 -3.90
CA ARG A 54 12.48 6.38 -3.71
C ARG A 54 12.88 6.66 -2.27
N LYS A 55 13.84 5.88 -1.75
CA LYS A 55 14.41 6.12 -0.41
C LYS A 55 14.96 7.55 -0.30
N GLY A 56 14.47 8.31 0.68
CA GLY A 56 14.92 9.67 0.95
C GLY A 56 14.32 10.75 0.04
N ASN A 57 13.30 10.43 -0.77
CA ASN A 57 12.61 11.41 -1.60
C ASN A 57 11.20 11.68 -1.07
N CYS A 58 11.06 12.66 -0.17
CA CYS A 58 9.76 13.07 0.38
C CYS A 58 8.86 13.75 -0.65
N TYR A 59 9.42 14.31 -1.73
CA TYR A 59 8.64 14.97 -2.78
C TYR A 59 7.70 14.01 -3.52
N ASP A 60 8.06 12.72 -3.63
CA ASP A 60 7.21 11.69 -4.22
C ASP A 60 5.95 11.44 -3.37
N ASN A 61 6.06 11.55 -2.05
CA ASN A 61 4.94 11.37 -1.12
C ASN A 61 4.16 12.67 -0.90
N ALA A 62 4.83 13.83 -0.94
CA ALA A 62 4.24 15.14 -0.63
C ALA A 62 3.09 15.54 -1.56
N VAL A 63 3.04 14.99 -2.78
CA VAL A 63 1.93 15.21 -3.73
C VAL A 63 0.66 14.49 -3.28
N ILE A 64 0.78 13.38 -2.54
CA ILE A 64 -0.35 12.60 -1.99
C ILE A 64 -0.77 13.12 -0.61
N GLU A 65 0.14 13.78 0.12
CA GLU A 65 -0.10 14.24 1.50
C GLU A 65 -0.71 15.65 1.65
N ASN A 66 -0.79 16.46 0.57
CA ASN A 66 -1.40 17.80 0.57
C ASN A 66 -2.86 17.79 0.11
#